data_AF-A0AAW3ETI3-F1
#
_entry.id   AF-A0AAW3ETI3-F1
#
_cell.length_a   1.000
_cell.length_b   1.000
_cell.length_c   1.000
_cell.angle_alpha   90.00
_cell.angle_beta   90.00
_cell.angle_gamma   90.00
#
_symmetry.space_group_name_H-M   'P 1'
#
loop_
_entity.id
_entity.type
_entity.pdbx_description
1 polymer ?
#
loop_
_entity_poly.entity_id
_entity_poly.type
_entity_poly.pdbx_seq_one_letter_code
_entity_poly.pdbx_strand_id
1 'polypeptide(L)'
;MFEIGKEYSREDIHRITGGSKQAFLPVKGGKVVAARLRQDLNPRAPDVIVCDGSASARAAGRTLARQTEPVPIFLRTASDRFRYAGDYVVAASLTVPADYAEYVKNSSFTLAQISRVIKMRRC
;
A
#
# COMPACT_ATOMS: atom_id res chain seq x y z
N MET A 1 5.76 -9.31 -15.97
CA MET A 1 6.15 -7.99 -15.44
C MET A 1 5.02 -7.01 -15.71
N PHE A 2 4.80 -6.01 -14.85
CA PHE A 2 3.74 -5.02 -15.03
C PHE A 2 4.23 -3.82 -15.85
N GLU A 3 3.35 -3.20 -16.61
CA GLU A 3 3.62 -2.02 -17.45
C GLU A 3 3.07 -0.77 -16.79
N ILE A 4 3.91 0.26 -16.62
CA ILE A 4 3.53 1.50 -15.94
C ILE A 4 2.31 2.12 -16.64
N GLY A 5 1.31 2.47 -15.84
CA GLY A 5 0.10 3.10 -16.31
C GLY A 5 -0.96 2.15 -16.88
N LYS A 6 -0.64 0.87 -17.06
CA LYS A 6 -1.60 -0.15 -17.50
C LYS A 6 -2.50 -0.59 -16.34
N GLU A 7 -3.72 -0.97 -16.67
CA GLU A 7 -4.69 -1.47 -15.72
C GLU A 7 -4.67 -2.99 -15.62
N TYR A 8 -4.83 -3.47 -14.39
CA TYR A 8 -4.86 -4.89 -14.04
C TYR A 8 -6.05 -5.16 -13.11
N SER A 9 -6.66 -6.33 -13.25
CA SER A 9 -7.64 -6.82 -12.28
C SER A 9 -6.95 -7.31 -11.01
N ARG A 10 -7.71 -7.52 -9.93
CA ARG A 10 -7.15 -8.21 -8.75
C ARG A 10 -6.61 -9.59 -9.11
N GLU A 11 -7.25 -10.26 -10.06
CA GLU A 11 -6.85 -11.59 -10.49
C GLU A 11 -5.50 -11.56 -11.23
N ASP A 12 -5.31 -10.62 -12.15
CA ASP A 12 -4.05 -10.45 -12.87
C ASP A 12 -2.89 -10.18 -11.91
N ILE A 13 -3.11 -9.28 -10.94
CA ILE A 13 -2.11 -8.94 -9.92
C ILE A 13 -1.78 -10.17 -9.09
N HIS A 14 -2.79 -10.91 -8.63
CA HIS A 14 -2.61 -12.12 -7.81
C HIS A 14 -1.91 -13.24 -8.59
N ARG A 15 -2.22 -13.43 -9.87
CA ARG A 15 -1.59 -14.46 -10.71
C ARG A 15 -0.07 -14.27 -10.80
N ILE A 16 0.38 -13.01 -10.81
CA ILE A 16 1.80 -12.65 -10.90
C ILE A 16 2.47 -12.60 -9.51
N THR A 17 1.85 -11.94 -8.53
CA THR A 17 2.47 -11.65 -7.22
C THR A 17 2.17 -12.71 -6.15
N GLY A 18 1.05 -13.42 -6.29
CA GLY A 18 0.52 -14.34 -5.28
C GLY A 18 -0.11 -13.63 -4.09
N GLY A 19 0.07 -14.20 -2.90
CA GLY A 19 -0.46 -13.67 -1.64
C GLY A 19 -2.01 -13.66 -1.57
N SER A 20 -2.57 -12.97 -0.59
CA SER A 20 -4.02 -12.87 -0.43
C SER A 20 -4.66 -12.09 -1.59
N LYS A 21 -5.75 -12.62 -2.17
CA LYS A 21 -6.47 -11.94 -3.26
C LYS A 21 -7.25 -10.70 -2.78
N GLN A 22 -7.55 -10.57 -1.48
CA GLN A 22 -8.39 -9.49 -0.94
C GLN A 22 -7.60 -8.40 -0.19
N ALA A 23 -6.47 -8.74 0.43
CA ALA A 23 -5.74 -7.80 1.29
C ALA A 23 -5.14 -6.62 0.48
N PHE A 24 -5.27 -5.38 0.93
CA PHE A 24 -4.65 -4.26 0.22
C PHE A 24 -3.10 -4.37 0.14
N LEU A 25 -2.47 -4.99 1.15
CA LEU A 25 -1.06 -5.40 1.16
C LEU A 25 -0.98 -6.93 1.24
N PRO A 26 -1.07 -7.67 0.11
CA PRO A 26 -0.88 -9.11 0.12
C PRO A 26 0.52 -9.49 0.62
N VAL A 27 0.57 -10.47 1.52
CA VAL A 27 1.80 -11.05 2.05
C VAL A 27 1.97 -12.48 1.53
N LYS A 28 3.18 -12.85 1.09
CA LYS A 28 3.57 -14.22 0.70
C LYS A 28 5.01 -14.45 1.16
N GLY A 29 5.27 -15.59 1.82
CA GLY A 29 6.62 -15.91 2.31
C GLY A 29 7.19 -14.87 3.29
N GLY A 30 6.32 -14.25 4.12
CA GLY A 30 6.73 -13.23 5.08
C GLY A 30 7.04 -11.84 4.48
N LYS A 31 6.81 -11.63 3.18
CA LYS A 31 7.07 -10.36 2.47
C LYS A 31 5.80 -9.80 1.85
N VAL A 32 5.70 -8.48 1.76
CA VAL A 32 4.63 -7.81 1.02
C VAL A 32 4.98 -7.86 -0.47
N VAL A 33 4.08 -8.43 -1.27
CA VAL A 33 4.32 -8.71 -2.69
C VAL A 33 3.65 -7.73 -3.65
N ALA A 34 2.73 -6.91 -3.15
CA ALA A 34 2.12 -5.81 -3.89
C ALA A 34 1.49 -4.80 -2.91
N ALA A 35 1.18 -3.60 -3.38
CA ALA A 35 0.30 -2.67 -2.70
C ALA A 35 -0.86 -2.26 -3.61
N ARG A 36 -2.10 -2.50 -3.17
CA ARG A 36 -3.33 -2.20 -3.90
C ARG A 36 -4.09 -1.11 -3.16
N LEU A 37 -3.82 0.13 -3.52
CA LEU A 37 -4.21 1.29 -2.76
C LEU A 37 -5.51 1.88 -3.33
N ARG A 38 -6.38 2.31 -2.43
CA ARG A 38 -7.52 3.15 -2.79
C ARG A 38 -7.20 4.59 -2.43
N GLN A 39 -7.50 5.51 -3.33
CA GLN A 39 -7.17 6.94 -3.14
C GLN A 39 -7.97 7.58 -2.00
N ASP A 40 -9.20 7.12 -1.73
CA ASP A 40 -10.00 7.60 -0.59
C ASP A 40 -9.39 7.23 0.78
N LEU A 41 -8.62 6.14 0.84
CA LEU A 41 -7.91 5.72 2.04
C LEU A 41 -6.44 6.17 2.05
N ASN A 42 -5.87 6.42 0.87
CA ASN A 42 -4.47 6.78 0.67
C ASN A 42 -4.39 8.01 -0.24
N PRO A 43 -4.72 9.21 0.27
CA PRO A 43 -4.81 10.43 -0.54
C PRO A 43 -3.45 10.85 -1.15
N ARG A 44 -2.35 10.37 -0.57
CA ARG A 44 -0.98 10.63 -1.00
C ARG A 44 -0.31 9.42 -1.66
N ALA A 45 -1.09 8.41 -2.06
CA ALA A 45 -0.56 7.31 -2.86
C ALA A 45 -0.07 7.81 -4.24
N PRO A 46 1.00 7.22 -4.82
CA PRO A 46 1.74 6.04 -4.34
C PRO A 46 2.85 6.35 -3.33
N ASP A 47 3.20 7.62 -3.12
CA ASP A 47 4.34 8.05 -2.30
C ASP A 47 4.13 7.80 -0.80
N VAL A 48 2.87 7.63 -0.38
CA VAL A 48 2.52 7.30 0.99
C VAL A 48 1.44 6.22 1.06
N ILE A 49 1.64 5.25 1.95
CA ILE A 49 0.69 4.20 2.28
C ILE A 49 0.23 4.38 3.73
N VAL A 50 -1.10 4.43 3.91
CA VAL A 50 -1.75 4.55 5.22
C VAL A 50 -2.19 3.16 5.67
N CYS A 51 -1.77 2.75 6.86
CA CYS A 51 -2.19 1.51 7.49
C CYS A 51 -3.09 1.82 8.69
N ASP A 52 -4.32 1.32 8.67
CA ASP A 52 -5.25 1.48 9.77
C ASP A 52 -4.93 0.54 10.97
N GLY A 53 -5.75 0.63 12.00
CA GLY A 53 -5.67 -0.15 13.24
C GLY A 53 -6.28 -1.54 13.14
N SER A 54 -6.71 -2.01 11.97
CA SER A 54 -7.13 -3.40 11.82
C SER A 54 -5.94 -4.35 12.02
N ALA A 55 -6.19 -5.57 12.51
CA ALA A 55 -5.13 -6.55 12.77
C ALA A 55 -4.34 -6.86 11.49
N SER A 56 -5.03 -6.99 10.35
CA SER A 56 -4.45 -7.30 9.06
C SER A 56 -3.59 -6.15 8.51
N ALA A 57 -4.09 -4.91 8.50
CA ALA A 57 -3.32 -3.76 8.02
C ALA A 57 -2.12 -3.47 8.91
N ARG A 58 -2.29 -3.55 10.23
CA ARG A 58 -1.18 -3.35 11.17
C ARG A 58 -0.08 -4.39 10.97
N ALA A 59 -0.44 -5.67 10.80
CA ALA A 59 0.54 -6.72 10.53
C ALA A 59 1.27 -6.49 9.19
N ALA A 60 0.53 -6.25 8.11
CA ALA A 60 1.12 -6.01 6.79
C ALA A 60 1.97 -4.74 6.74
N GLY A 61 1.55 -3.66 7.41
CA GLY A 61 2.32 -2.43 7.51
C GLY A 61 3.61 -2.57 8.31
N ARG A 62 3.64 -3.44 9.34
CA ARG A 62 4.89 -3.79 10.04
C ARG A 62 5.82 -4.60 9.14
N THR A 63 5.28 -5.53 8.35
CA THR A 63 6.06 -6.31 7.38
C THR A 63 6.66 -5.41 6.32
N LEU A 64 5.84 -4.57 5.67
CA LEU A 64 6.29 -3.67 4.60
C LEU A 64 7.41 -2.75 5.08
N ALA A 65 7.27 -2.14 6.26
CA ALA A 65 8.27 -1.20 6.74
C ALA A 65 9.63 -1.80 7.12
N ARG A 66 9.72 -3.13 7.28
CA ARG A 66 11.00 -3.82 7.48
C ARG A 66 11.59 -4.31 6.16
N GLN A 67 10.82 -4.28 5.07
CA GLN A 67 11.21 -4.77 3.77
C GLN A 67 12.04 -3.72 3.03
N THR A 68 13.12 -4.17 2.41
CA THR A 68 14.00 -3.32 1.58
C THR A 68 13.79 -3.55 0.10
N GLU A 69 13.18 -4.68 -0.27
CA GLU A 69 12.90 -5.04 -1.65
C GLU A 69 11.76 -4.20 -2.24
N PRO A 70 11.87 -3.84 -3.53
CA PRO A 70 10.81 -3.12 -4.23
C PRO A 70 9.47 -3.87 -4.20
N VAL A 71 8.39 -3.10 -4.06
CA VAL A 71 7.01 -3.59 -4.08
C VAL A 71 6.25 -2.91 -5.22
N PRO A 72 5.55 -3.66 -6.08
CA PRO A 72 4.72 -3.07 -7.11
C PRO A 72 3.50 -2.40 -6.50
N ILE A 73 3.30 -1.11 -6.80
CA ILE A 73 2.15 -0.32 -6.31
C ILE A 73 1.09 -0.20 -7.41
N PHE A 74 -0.16 -0.39 -7.02
CA PHE A 74 -1.34 -0.32 -7.86
C PHE A 74 -2.37 0.61 -7.24
N LEU A 75 -2.91 1.54 -8.02
CA LEU A 75 -3.93 2.50 -7.60
C LEU A 75 -5.29 2.10 -8.14
N ARG A 76 -6.29 1.96 -7.28
CA ARG A 76 -7.64 1.58 -7.70
C ARG A 76 -8.26 2.68 -8.55
N THR A 77 -8.66 2.34 -9.77
CA THR A 77 -9.40 3.19 -10.71
C THR A 77 -10.88 2.84 -10.75
N ALA A 78 -11.24 1.56 -10.55
CA ALA A 78 -12.62 1.08 -10.44
C ALA A 78 -12.72 -0.14 -9.51
N SER A 79 -13.93 -0.67 -9.29
CA SER A 79 -14.22 -1.75 -8.31
C SER A 79 -13.30 -2.98 -8.41
N ASP A 80 -12.82 -3.32 -9.60
CA ASP A 80 -11.83 -4.38 -9.84
C ASP A 80 -10.76 -3.97 -10.86
N ARG A 81 -10.43 -2.68 -10.92
CA ARG A 81 -9.39 -2.16 -11.82
C ARG A 81 -8.39 -1.37 -11.04
N PHE A 82 -7.11 -1.70 -11.26
CA PHE A 82 -6.01 -1.02 -10.61
C PHE A 82 -4.94 -0.68 -11.64
N ARG A 83 -4.54 0.59 -11.65
CA ARG A 83 -3.47 1.10 -12.50
C ARG A 83 -2.13 0.88 -11.84
N TYR A 84 -1.19 0.27 -12.55
CA TYR A 84 0.16 0.08 -12.05
C TYR A 84 0.94 1.41 -12.01
N ALA A 85 1.47 1.77 -10.84
CA ALA A 85 2.19 3.03 -10.59
C ALA A 85 3.73 2.87 -10.63
N GLY A 86 4.23 1.63 -10.66
CA GLY A 86 5.66 1.31 -10.61
C GLY A 86 6.05 0.55 -9.33
N ASP A 87 7.34 0.23 -9.25
CA ASP A 87 7.96 -0.42 -8.10
C ASP A 87 8.51 0.62 -7.13
N TYR A 88 8.25 0.43 -5.84
CA TYR A 88 8.64 1.36 -4.79
C TYR A 88 9.30 0.63 -3.63
N VAL A 89 10.28 1.28 -3.02
CA VAL A 89 10.91 0.84 -1.77
C VAL A 89 10.43 1.71 -0.61
N VAL A 90 10.47 1.15 0.60
CA VAL A 90 10.18 1.93 1.81
C VAL A 90 11.28 2.95 2.04
N ALA A 91 10.88 4.21 2.22
CA ALA A 91 11.77 5.32 2.58
C ALA A 91 11.71 5.62 4.08
N ALA A 92 10.53 5.55 4.70
CA ALA A 92 10.37 5.79 6.13
C ALA A 92 9.08 5.16 6.67
N SER A 93 9.01 4.96 7.98
CA SER A 93 7.84 4.44 8.69
C SER A 93 7.53 5.36 9.87
N LEU A 94 6.38 6.01 9.83
CA LEU A 94 5.92 6.98 10.83
C LEU A 94 4.83 6.34 11.71
N THR A 95 4.96 6.48 13.02
CA THR A 95 4.00 5.96 14.00
C THR A 95 3.53 7.02 15.00
N VAL A 96 4.15 8.18 15.04
CA VAL A 96 3.73 9.30 15.89
C VAL A 96 2.73 10.17 15.11
N PRO A 97 1.52 10.43 15.63
CA PRO A 97 0.50 11.19 14.91
C PRO A 97 0.95 12.55 14.37
N ALA A 98 1.76 13.28 15.15
CA ALA A 98 2.29 14.57 14.74
C ALA A 98 3.12 14.49 13.43
N ASP A 99 3.83 13.38 13.22
CA ASP A 99 4.71 13.20 12.06
C ASP A 99 3.94 12.84 10.79
N TYR A 100 2.75 12.23 10.92
CA TYR A 100 2.01 11.72 9.78
C TYR A 100 0.67 12.41 9.51
N ALA A 101 0.21 13.29 10.40
CA ALA A 101 -1.10 13.93 10.31
C ALA A 101 -1.33 14.61 8.95
N GLU A 102 -0.29 15.20 8.34
CA GLU A 102 -0.41 15.84 7.03
C GLU A 102 -0.70 14.87 5.87
N TYR A 103 -0.19 13.64 5.95
CA TYR A 103 -0.27 12.66 4.87
C TYR A 103 -1.62 11.94 4.81
N VAL A 104 -2.37 12.03 5.91
CA VAL A 104 -3.65 11.35 6.11
C VAL A 104 -4.82 12.33 6.05
N LYS A 105 -4.54 13.63 5.87
CA LYS A 105 -5.55 14.64 5.52
C LYS A 105 -6.29 14.19 4.26
N ASN A 106 -7.62 14.31 4.28
CA ASN A 106 -8.53 13.87 3.22
C ASN A 106 -8.60 12.35 3.02
N SER A 107 -8.04 11.54 3.94
CA SER A 107 -8.37 10.12 4.00
C SER A 107 -9.70 9.91 4.73
N SER A 108 -10.36 8.79 4.48
CA SER A 108 -11.55 8.39 5.23
C SER A 108 -11.26 7.95 6.67
N PHE A 109 -9.99 8.00 7.12
CA PHE A 109 -9.59 7.61 8.47
C PHE A 109 -9.40 8.82 9.39
N THR A 110 -9.76 8.66 10.65
CA THR A 110 -9.34 9.56 11.72
C THR A 110 -7.92 9.21 12.18
N LEU A 111 -7.20 10.16 12.78
CA LEU A 111 -5.84 9.91 13.29
C LEU A 111 -5.79 8.74 14.29
N ALA A 112 -6.83 8.58 15.12
CA ALA A 112 -6.91 7.49 16.10
C ALA A 112 -7.06 6.10 15.46
N GLN A 113 -7.53 6.03 14.20
CA GLN A 113 -7.66 4.78 13.46
C GLN A 113 -6.37 4.35 12.78
N ILE A 114 -5.32 5.17 12.78
CA ILE A 114 -4.11 4.92 12.00
C ILE A 114 -3.08 4.22 12.89
N SER A 115 -2.61 3.06 12.44
CA SER A 115 -1.51 2.38 13.11
C SER A 115 -0.15 2.88 12.64
N ARG A 116 -0.03 3.22 11.36
CA ARG A 116 1.21 3.76 10.79
C ARG A 116 1.02 4.36 9.40
N VAL A 117 2.00 5.18 9.02
CA VAL A 117 2.14 5.70 7.67
C VAL A 117 3.51 5.35 7.13
N ILE A 118 3.57 4.82 5.92
CA ILE A 118 4.81 4.37 5.27
C ILE A 118 5.07 5.29 4.09
N LYS A 119 6.21 5.99 4.11
CA LYS A 119 6.69 6.77 2.98
C LYS A 119 7.40 5.83 2.02
N MET A 120 7.07 5.96 0.75
CA MET A 120 7.58 5.16 -0.34
C MET A 120 8.47 6.03 -1.24
N ARG A 121 9.44 5.42 -1.90
CA ARG A 121 10.27 6.04 -2.92
C ARG A 121 10.29 5.15 -4.15
N ARG A 122 10.05 5.73 -5.33
CA ARG A 122 10.08 5.01 -6.60
C ARG A 122 11.49 4.51 -6.90
N CYS A 123 11.59 3.31 -7.46
CA CYS A 123 12.84 2.74 -7.97
C CYS A 123 13.15 3.20 -9.38
#